data_AF-A0A368GQK4-F1
#
_entry.id   AF-A0A368GQK4-F1
#
_cell.length_a   1.000
_cell.length_b   1.000
_cell.length_c   1.000
_cell.angle_alpha   90.00
_cell.angle_beta   90.00
_cell.angle_gamma   90.00
#
_symmetry.space_group_name_H-M   'P 1'
#
loop_
_entity.id
_entity.type
_entity.pdbx_description
1 polymer ?
#
loop_
_entity_poly.entity_id
_entity_poly.type
_entity_poly.pdbx_seq_one_letter_code
_entity_poly.pdbx_strand_id
1 'polypeptide(L)'
;MCYYTNVSSTGKLLQVKNSKFGFTFLREFANYEFKTPPKSWHGNDQGGLMMLLLKLLVPDATNEYNICKDYWEKATNYSTYMAAVVCVRLALGAERIWPKKVRLFRKTEAFVRDGVITNDE
;
A
#
# COMPACT_ATOMS: atom_id res chain seq x y z
N MET A 1 11.02 -6.86 -7.84
CA MET A 1 9.75 -7.50 -7.46
C MET A 1 9.53 -7.22 -5.98
N CYS A 2 8.48 -6.47 -5.63
CA CYS A 2 8.07 -6.22 -4.25
C CYS A 2 6.94 -7.18 -3.89
N TYR A 3 6.99 -7.74 -2.69
CA TYR A 3 5.95 -8.61 -2.16
C TYR A 3 5.17 -7.85 -1.10
N TYR A 4 3.87 -7.82 -1.23
CA TYR A 4 2.99 -7.25 -0.22
C TYR A 4 2.10 -8.36 0.33
N THR A 5 2.16 -8.53 1.66
CA THR A 5 1.43 -9.57 2.36
C THR A 5 0.48 -8.92 3.36
N ASN A 6 -0.75 -9.40 3.38
CA ASN A 6 -1.68 -9.14 4.47
C ASN A 6 -1.46 -10.27 5.48
N VAL A 7 -0.50 -10.10 6.40
CA VAL A 7 -0.27 -11.11 7.44
C VAL A 7 -1.40 -11.02 8.46
N SER A 8 -1.82 -12.18 8.93
CA SER A 8 -2.93 -12.35 9.86
C SER A 8 -2.85 -11.38 11.06
N SER A 9 -4.02 -10.85 11.42
CA SER A 9 -4.39 -10.18 12.67
C SER A 9 -3.89 -8.76 12.99
N THR A 10 -2.71 -8.28 12.60
CA THR A 10 -2.31 -6.91 13.02
C THR A 10 -1.27 -6.17 12.16
N GLY A 11 -0.67 -6.80 11.13
CA GLY A 11 0.40 -6.16 10.34
C GLY A 11 0.33 -6.45 8.84
N LYS A 12 0.48 -5.40 8.02
CA LYS A 12 0.75 -5.54 6.58
C LYS A 12 2.26 -5.45 6.37
N LEU A 13 2.84 -6.40 5.65
CA LEU A 13 4.28 -6.49 5.51
C LEU A 13 4.69 -6.36 4.05
N LEU A 14 5.81 -5.67 3.84
CA LEU A 14 6.35 -5.34 2.54
C LEU A 14 7.79 -5.85 2.45
N GLN A 15 8.05 -6.78 1.52
CA GLN A 15 9.42 -7.19 1.19
C GLN A 15 9.80 -6.61 -0.16
N VAL A 16 10.88 -5.84 -0.20
CA VAL A 16 11.39 -5.22 -1.43
C VAL A 16 12.68 -5.90 -1.84
N LYS A 17 12.73 -6.46 -3.04
CA LYS A 17 13.99 -7.00 -3.59
C LYS A 17 14.99 -5.87 -3.84
N ASN A 18 16.27 -6.14 -3.58
CA ASN A 18 17.36 -5.26 -3.98
C ASN A 18 17.48 -5.25 -5.52
N SER A 19 16.78 -4.32 -6.15
CA SER A 19 16.79 -4.09 -7.59
C SER A 19 16.51 -2.63 -7.89
N LYS A 20 16.81 -2.18 -9.12
CA LYS A 20 16.52 -0.80 -9.56
C LYS A 20 15.05 -0.41 -9.32
N PHE A 21 14.12 -1.33 -9.60
CA PHE A 21 12.69 -1.13 -9.31
C PHE A 21 12.43 -0.98 -7.81
N GLY A 22 13.00 -1.85 -6.97
CA GLY A 22 12.80 -1.80 -5.52
C GLY A 22 13.32 -0.49 -4.92
N PHE A 23 14.48 -0.03 -5.37
CA PHE A 23 15.04 1.26 -4.97
C PHE A 23 14.15 2.44 -5.36
N THR A 24 13.70 2.49 -6.62
CA THR A 24 12.78 3.55 -7.09
C THR A 24 11.45 3.50 -6.33
N PHE A 25 10.91 2.31 -6.11
CA PHE A 25 9.68 2.11 -5.35
C PHE A 25 9.80 2.68 -3.92
N LEU A 26 10.89 2.35 -3.19
CA LEU A 26 11.11 2.83 -1.83
C LEU A 26 11.27 4.36 -1.79
N ARG A 27 11.99 4.95 -2.77
CA ARG A 27 12.13 6.40 -2.88
C ARG A 27 10.78 7.08 -3.11
N GLU A 28 9.97 6.56 -4.01
CA GLU A 28 8.62 7.11 -4.25
C GLU A 28 7.71 6.93 -3.03
N PHE A 29 7.86 5.83 -2.30
CA PHE A 29 7.11 5.58 -1.08
C PHE A 29 7.48 6.55 0.04
N ALA A 30 8.77 6.84 0.23
CA ALA A 30 9.22 7.85 1.17
C ALA A 30 8.63 9.25 0.85
N ASN A 31 8.49 9.60 -0.43
CA ASN A 31 7.85 10.85 -0.83
C ASN A 31 6.37 10.97 -0.41
N TYR A 32 5.70 9.86 -0.06
CA TYR A 32 4.32 9.92 0.43
C TYR A 32 4.21 10.45 1.86
N GLU A 33 5.27 10.42 2.67
CA GLU A 33 5.29 11.08 3.98
C GLU A 33 4.89 12.55 3.85
N PHE A 34 5.44 13.26 2.87
CA PHE A 34 5.16 14.68 2.61
C PHE A 34 3.91 14.95 1.79
N LYS A 35 3.34 13.93 1.13
CA LYS A 35 2.08 14.04 0.36
C LYS A 35 0.87 13.69 1.20
N THR A 36 1.08 13.20 2.41
CA THR A 36 0.02 12.75 3.29
C THR A 36 -0.77 13.96 3.80
N PRO A 37 -2.12 13.95 3.75
CA PRO A 37 -2.91 15.13 4.07
C PRO A 37 -2.92 15.36 5.60
N PRO A 38 -2.47 16.53 6.09
CA PRO A 38 -2.09 16.72 7.49
C PRO A 38 -3.25 16.69 8.50
N LYS A 39 -4.49 16.83 8.03
CA LYS A 39 -5.70 16.90 8.90
C LYS A 39 -6.66 15.71 8.71
N SER A 40 -6.29 14.74 7.87
CA SER A 40 -7.15 13.62 7.53
C SER A 40 -6.80 12.37 8.34
N TRP A 41 -7.74 11.46 8.50
CA TRP A 41 -7.48 10.11 9.01
C TRP A 41 -6.89 9.24 7.90
N HIS A 42 -5.64 9.49 7.53
CA HIS A 42 -5.00 8.93 6.32
C HIS A 42 -4.41 7.53 6.50
N GLY A 43 -4.46 6.95 7.70
CA GLY A 43 -3.91 5.61 7.98
C GLY A 43 -2.39 5.51 7.83
N ASN A 44 -1.66 6.59 8.12
CA ASN A 44 -0.19 6.67 8.11
C ASN A 44 0.45 6.12 6.81
N ASP A 45 1.52 5.36 6.95
CA ASP A 45 2.29 4.69 5.91
C ASP A 45 1.41 3.79 5.03
N GLN A 46 0.40 3.15 5.62
CA GLN A 46 -0.53 2.28 4.91
C GLN A 46 -1.34 3.02 3.83
N GLY A 47 -1.84 4.23 4.14
CA GLY A 47 -2.57 5.04 3.17
C GLY A 47 -1.69 5.45 2.00
N GLY A 48 -0.49 5.98 2.29
CA GLY A 48 0.49 6.34 1.26
C GLY A 48 0.87 5.15 0.38
N LEU A 49 1.07 3.98 0.97
CA LEU A 49 1.41 2.75 0.24
C LEU A 49 0.30 2.34 -0.72
N MET A 50 -0.96 2.38 -0.29
CA MET A 50 -2.11 2.02 -1.13
C MET A 50 -2.26 2.97 -2.31
N MET A 51 -2.11 4.28 -2.09
CA MET A 51 -2.15 5.28 -3.17
C MET A 51 -0.99 5.12 -4.16
N LEU A 52 0.23 4.86 -3.66
CA LEU A 52 1.39 4.59 -4.51
C LEU A 52 1.18 3.33 -5.37
N LEU A 53 0.67 2.25 -4.78
CA LEU A 53 0.40 1.00 -5.51
C LEU A 53 -0.60 1.23 -6.64
N LEU A 54 -1.69 1.96 -6.39
CA LEU A 54 -2.65 2.29 -7.44
C LEU A 54 -1.98 3.03 -8.60
N LYS A 55 -1.21 4.08 -8.29
CA LYS A 55 -0.50 4.90 -9.29
C LYS A 55 0.54 4.10 -10.09
N LEU A 56 1.26 3.18 -9.46
CA LEU A 56 2.33 2.41 -10.12
C LEU A 56 1.82 1.23 -10.95
N LEU A 57 0.73 0.60 -10.50
CA LEU A 57 0.23 -0.64 -11.07
C LEU A 57 -0.81 -0.39 -12.16
N VAL A 58 -1.61 0.67 -12.01
CA VAL A 58 -2.68 1.01 -12.94
C VAL A 58 -2.61 2.52 -13.27
N PRO A 59 -1.55 2.99 -13.95
CA PRO A 59 -1.32 4.41 -14.18
C PRO A 59 -2.41 5.08 -15.04
N ASP A 60 -3.09 4.30 -15.87
CA ASP A 60 -4.15 4.80 -16.77
C ASP A 60 -5.47 5.07 -16.02
N ALA A 61 -5.65 4.50 -14.83
CA ALA A 61 -6.83 4.67 -13.97
C ALA A 61 -6.77 6.01 -13.18
N THR A 62 -6.61 7.10 -13.92
CA THR A 62 -6.43 8.45 -13.36
C THR A 62 -7.69 8.94 -12.63
N ASN A 63 -8.87 8.58 -13.15
CA ASN A 63 -10.15 8.94 -12.53
C ASN A 63 -10.33 8.21 -11.19
N GLU A 64 -10.11 6.90 -11.17
CA GLU A 64 -10.17 6.06 -9.97
C GLU A 64 -9.17 6.54 -8.93
N TYR A 65 -7.94 6.88 -9.36
CA TYR A 65 -6.93 7.46 -8.48
C TYR A 65 -7.44 8.75 -7.80
N ASN A 66 -8.03 9.67 -8.56
CA ASN A 66 -8.53 10.93 -8.02
C ASN A 66 -9.71 10.71 -7.05
N ILE A 67 -10.61 9.78 -7.36
CA ILE A 67 -11.73 9.42 -6.48
C ILE A 67 -11.21 8.80 -5.17
N CYS A 68 -10.28 7.85 -5.25
CA CYS A 68 -9.71 7.24 -4.05
C CYS A 68 -8.91 8.25 -3.22
N LYS A 69 -8.22 9.19 -3.89
CA LYS A 69 -7.50 10.29 -3.26
C LYS A 69 -8.46 11.21 -2.51
N ASP A 70 -9.62 11.54 -3.08
CA ASP A 70 -10.63 12.38 -2.43
C ASP A 70 -11.14 11.75 -1.13
N TYR A 71 -11.45 10.45 -1.15
CA TYR A 71 -11.82 9.72 0.07
C TYR A 71 -10.69 9.70 1.10
N TRP A 72 -9.44 9.59 0.64
CA TRP A 72 -8.27 9.58 1.51
C TRP A 72 -8.04 10.94 2.18
N GLU A 73 -8.17 12.04 1.43
CA GLU A 73 -8.00 13.42 1.91
C GLU A 73 -9.13 13.89 2.83
N LYS A 74 -10.36 13.41 2.61
CA LYS A 74 -11.55 13.81 3.39
C LYS A 74 -11.85 12.89 4.57
N ALA A 75 -11.10 11.81 4.76
CA ALA A 75 -11.33 10.90 5.87
C ALA A 75 -11.17 11.62 7.22
N THR A 76 -12.14 11.44 8.12
CA THR A 76 -12.15 12.05 9.46
C THR A 76 -11.94 11.02 10.57
N ASN A 77 -12.21 9.76 10.28
CA ASN A 77 -12.09 8.64 11.21
C ASN A 77 -11.82 7.33 10.45
N TYR A 78 -11.57 6.25 11.22
CA TYR A 78 -11.28 4.92 10.67
C TYR A 78 -12.34 4.43 9.68
N SER A 79 -13.63 4.62 9.99
CA SER A 79 -14.72 4.16 9.11
C SER A 79 -14.70 4.89 7.77
N THR A 80 -14.46 6.20 7.77
CA THR A 80 -14.37 6.98 6.52
C THR A 80 -13.09 6.66 5.74
N TYR A 81 -11.97 6.41 6.41
CA TYR A 81 -10.73 5.97 5.78
C TYR A 81 -10.87 4.62 5.06
N MET A 82 -11.68 3.71 5.62
CA MET A 82 -11.95 2.43 4.98
C MET A 82 -12.60 2.58 3.60
N ALA A 83 -13.29 3.68 3.30
CA ALA A 83 -13.77 3.98 1.95
C ALA A 83 -12.61 4.13 0.94
N ALA A 84 -11.53 4.83 1.32
CA ALA A 84 -10.33 4.94 0.49
C ALA A 84 -9.64 3.58 0.29
N VAL A 85 -9.54 2.78 1.36
CA VAL A 85 -8.98 1.41 1.31
C VAL A 85 -9.77 0.53 0.35
N VAL A 86 -11.11 0.57 0.42
CA VAL A 86 -11.99 -0.20 -0.46
C VAL A 86 -11.88 0.31 -1.90
N CYS A 87 -11.87 1.63 -2.12
CA CYS A 87 -11.72 2.24 -3.44
C CYS A 87 -10.47 1.73 -4.16
N VAL A 88 -9.30 1.79 -3.50
CA VAL A 88 -8.05 1.30 -4.09
C VAL A 88 -8.10 -0.19 -4.39
N ARG A 89 -8.71 -1.00 -3.51
CA ARG A 89 -8.86 -2.45 -3.73
C ARG A 89 -9.74 -2.77 -4.93
N LEU A 90 -10.83 -2.01 -5.11
CA LEU A 90 -11.70 -2.17 -6.27
C LEU A 90 -10.98 -1.76 -7.55
N ALA A 91 -10.22 -0.66 -7.53
CA ALA A 91 -9.48 -0.18 -8.69
C ALA A 91 -8.33 -1.13 -9.11
N LEU A 92 -7.65 -1.76 -8.15
CA LEU A 92 -6.65 -2.81 -8.43
C LEU A 92 -7.29 -4.13 -8.91
N GLY A 93 -8.56 -4.37 -8.57
CA GLY A 93 -9.32 -5.53 -8.99
C GLY A 93 -8.80 -6.86 -8.44
N ALA A 94 -9.04 -7.93 -9.19
CA ALA A 94 -8.63 -9.29 -8.81
C ALA A 94 -7.17 -9.61 -9.17
N GLU A 95 -6.48 -8.70 -9.87
CA GLU A 95 -5.09 -8.89 -10.28
C GLU A 95 -4.18 -8.91 -9.04
N ARG A 96 -3.22 -9.83 -9.04
CA ARG A 96 -2.30 -10.02 -7.91
C ARG A 96 -0.86 -10.12 -8.34
N ILE A 97 -0.60 -10.29 -9.64
CA ILE A 97 0.73 -10.53 -10.17
C ILE A 97 0.98 -9.50 -11.26
N TRP A 98 1.82 -8.51 -10.94
CA TRP A 98 2.36 -7.59 -11.93
C TRP A 98 3.78 -8.02 -12.25
N PRO A 99 4.02 -8.66 -13.42
CA PRO A 99 5.33 -9.21 -13.76
C PRO A 99 6.44 -8.18 -13.61
N LYS A 100 7.55 -8.59 -12.99
CA LYS A 100 8.74 -7.75 -12.67
C LYS A 100 8.49 -6.57 -11.71
N LYS A 101 7.24 -6.28 -11.31
CA LYS A 101 6.86 -5.18 -10.40
C LYS A 101 6.48 -5.68 -9.01
N VAL A 102 5.22 -6.11 -8.82
CA VAL A 102 4.62 -6.39 -7.51
C VAL A 102 3.89 -7.73 -7.53
N ARG A 103 3.92 -8.46 -6.41
CA ARG A 103 3.04 -9.60 -6.16
C ARG A 103 2.31 -9.41 -4.83
N LEU A 104 0.99 -9.47 -4.88
CA LEU A 104 0.11 -9.44 -3.71
C LEU A 104 -0.20 -10.89 -3.32
N PHE A 105 0.19 -11.30 -2.13
CA PHE A 105 -0.14 -12.62 -1.62
C PHE A 105 -1.51 -12.61 -0.95
N ARG A 106 -2.23 -13.74 -1.02
CA ARG A 106 -3.41 -13.90 -0.17
C ARG A 106 -2.98 -13.93 1.29
N LYS A 107 -3.95 -13.72 2.17
CA LYS A 107 -3.75 -14.02 3.59
C LYS A 107 -3.25 -15.47 3.71
N THR A 108 -2.37 -15.71 4.68
CA THR A 108 -1.76 -17.02 4.99
C THR A 108 -0.86 -17.64 3.91
N GLU A 109 -0.68 -17.02 2.73
CA GLU A 109 0.17 -17.56 1.66
C GLU A 109 1.63 -17.07 1.72
N ALA A 110 1.93 -16.11 2.57
CA ALA A 110 3.28 -15.57 2.69
C ALA A 110 3.55 -15.06 4.11
N PHE A 111 4.78 -15.27 4.53
CA PHE A 111 5.29 -14.92 5.84
C PHE A 111 6.56 -14.09 5.66
N VAL A 112 6.74 -13.09 6.51
CA VAL A 112 8.02 -12.44 6.71
C VAL A 112 8.35 -12.52 8.19
N ARG A 113 9.64 -12.62 8.51
CA ARG A 113 10.07 -12.48 9.90
C ARG A 113 9.91 -11.02 10.30
N ASP A 114 9.14 -10.81 11.35
CA ASP A 114 9.06 -9.53 12.02
C ASP A 114 10.19 -9.48 13.06
N GLY A 115 11.10 -8.52 12.92
CA GLY A 115 12.23 -8.35 13.82
C GLY A 115 11.81 -8.19 15.28
N VAL A 116 10.66 -7.54 15.53
CA VAL A 116 10.13 -7.30 16.88
C VAL A 116 9.64 -8.60 17.55
N ILE A 117 9.23 -9.59 16.76
CA ILE A 117 8.64 -10.84 17.26
C ILE A 117 9.69 -11.96 17.38
N THR A 118 10.78 -11.90 16.59
CA THR A 118 11.69 -13.03 16.42
C THR A 118 13.01 -12.99 17.18
N ASN A 119 13.32 -11.94 17.96
CA ASN A 119 14.23 -11.95 19.13
C ASN A 119 14.73 -10.55 19.51
N ASP A 120 15.00 -10.39 20.82
CA ASP A 120 16.12 -9.69 21.48
C ASP A 120 16.48 -8.27 20.99
N GLU A 121 16.37 -7.29 21.91
CA GLU A 121 16.84 -5.88 21.85
C GLU A 121 17.64 -5.42 20.62
#